data_AF-A0A962D487-F1
#
_entry.id   AF-A0A962D487-F1
#
_cell.length_a   1.000
_cell.length_b   1.000
_cell.length_c   1.000
_cell.angle_alpha   90.00
_cell.angle_beta   90.00
_cell.angle_gamma   90.00
#
_symmetry.space_group_name_H-M   'P 1'
#
loop_
_entity.id
_entity.type
_entity.pdbx_description
1 polymer ?
#
loop_
_entity_poly.entity_id
_entity_poly.type
_entity_poly.pdbx_seq_one_letter_code
_entity_poly.pdbx_strand_id
1 'polypeptide(L)'
;TTGIQALDLVGRKLLRDRGRTLAELHRCVDQTLTRARARPRLVPLADALAQVWLELDEVVALLLHDRAPSTAMATPLLWAFGHAVVGWLWLDMALLCGGQSPFERGKLAAAHAFFSYELPRIGPWLQAVRGGDSLLALTTNDCFHP
;
A
#
# COMPACT_ATOMS: atom_id res chain seq x y z
N THR A 1 -17.41 -10.46 -3.50
CA THR A 1 -16.67 -9.84 -4.63
C THR A 1 -15.58 -8.94 -4.09
N THR A 2 -14.49 -8.73 -4.83
CA THR A 2 -13.31 -7.94 -4.41
C THR A 2 -13.69 -6.52 -3.95
N GLY A 3 -14.69 -5.90 -4.58
CA GLY A 3 -15.21 -4.59 -4.17
C GLY A 3 -15.87 -4.56 -2.77
N ILE A 4 -16.50 -5.66 -2.33
CA ILE A 4 -17.08 -5.74 -0.98
C ILE A 4 -15.98 -5.89 0.07
N GLN A 5 -14.94 -6.68 -0.21
CA GLN A 5 -13.77 -6.80 0.69
C GLN A 5 -13.00 -5.49 0.78
N ALA A 6 -12.92 -4.76 -0.33
CA ALA A 6 -12.29 -3.46 -0.38
C ALA A 6 -13.08 -2.41 0.43
N LEU A 7 -14.40 -2.34 0.26
CA LEU A 7 -15.26 -1.48 1.08
C LEU A 7 -15.23 -1.87 2.57
N ASP A 8 -15.12 -3.16 2.90
CA ASP A 8 -14.94 -3.62 4.29
C ASP A 8 -13.59 -3.18 4.87
N LEU A 9 -12.50 -3.30 4.10
CA LEU A 9 -11.19 -2.83 4.52
C LEU A 9 -11.24 -1.33 4.82
N VAL A 10 -11.75 -0.54 3.87
CA VAL A 10 -11.78 0.93 4.00
C VAL A 10 -12.78 1.37 5.05
N GLY A 11 -14.02 0.91 4.97
CA GLY A 11 -15.13 1.31 5.85
C GLY A 11 -15.09 0.71 7.25
N ARG A 12 -14.64 -0.53 7.41
CA ARG A 12 -14.72 -1.26 8.68
C ARG A 12 -13.38 -1.43 9.38
N LYS A 13 -12.27 -1.65 8.66
CA LYS A 13 -10.96 -1.91 9.31
C LYS A 13 -10.09 -0.67 9.45
N LEU A 14 -10.09 0.24 8.48
CA LEU A 14 -9.38 1.51 8.58
C LEU A 14 -10.17 2.52 9.42
N LEU A 15 -11.50 2.53 9.28
CA LEU A 15 -12.41 3.55 9.83
C LEU A 15 -13.03 3.22 11.21
N ARG A 16 -13.41 1.95 11.48
CA ARG A 16 -14.31 1.62 12.60
C ARG A 16 -13.63 1.50 13.97
N ASP A 17 -12.35 1.14 14.03
CA ASP A 17 -11.58 1.04 15.29
C ASP A 17 -10.79 2.34 15.59
N ARG A 18 -11.29 3.48 15.09
CA ARG A 18 -10.63 4.81 15.19
C ARG A 18 -9.15 4.78 14.78
N GLY A 19 -8.81 3.96 13.79
CA GLY A 19 -7.45 3.82 13.28
C GLY A 19 -6.49 3.06 14.20
N ARG A 20 -6.92 2.43 15.30
CA ARG A 20 -6.02 1.76 16.25
C ARG A 20 -5.22 0.62 15.61
N THR A 21 -5.89 -0.30 14.90
CA THR A 21 -5.20 -1.41 14.21
C THR A 21 -4.24 -0.88 13.13
N LEU A 22 -4.62 0.18 12.42
CA LEU A 22 -3.75 0.84 11.45
C LEU A 22 -2.54 1.47 12.14
N ALA A 23 -2.73 2.17 13.25
CA ALA A 23 -1.65 2.78 14.03
C ALA A 23 -0.66 1.72 14.56
N GLU A 24 -1.14 0.55 14.98
CA GLU A 24 -0.28 -0.57 15.37
C GLU A 24 0.55 -1.09 14.19
N LEU A 25 -0.04 -1.19 13.00
CA LEU A 25 0.67 -1.55 11.78
C LEU A 25 1.72 -0.50 11.41
N HIS A 26 1.37 0.79 11.43
CA HIS A 26 2.31 1.89 11.21
C HIS A 26 3.50 1.81 12.16
N ARG A 27 3.24 1.58 13.46
CA ARG A 27 4.32 1.41 14.45
C ARG A 27 5.26 0.27 14.07
N CYS A 28 4.74 -0.86 13.62
CA CYS A 28 5.56 -1.99 13.16
C CYS A 28 6.38 -1.65 11.91
N VAL A 29 5.77 -0.97 10.94
CA VAL A 29 6.44 -0.48 9.73
C VAL A 29 7.56 0.49 10.09
N ASP A 30 7.30 1.49 10.93
CA ASP A 30 8.28 2.50 11.36
C ASP A 30 9.46 1.88 12.10
N GLN A 31 9.21 0.87 12.94
CA GLN A 31 10.26 0.10 13.60
C GLN A 31 11.14 -0.64 12.59
N THR A 32 10.55 -1.28 11.59
CA THR A 32 11.28 -1.92 10.49
C THR A 32 12.07 -0.90 9.66
N LEU A 33 11.47 0.23 9.30
CA LEU A 33 12.13 1.33 8.57
C LEU A 33 13.36 1.85 9.33
N THR A 34 13.21 2.08 10.63
CA THR A 34 14.30 2.55 11.51
C THR A 34 15.46 1.55 11.53
N ARG A 35 15.17 0.26 11.74
CA ARG A 35 16.18 -0.81 11.73
C ARG A 35 16.84 -0.96 10.35
N ALA A 36 16.10 -0.77 9.27
CA ALA A 36 16.62 -0.87 7.91
C ALA A 36 17.54 0.29 7.55
N ARG A 37 17.22 1.52 7.99
CA ARG A 37 18.07 2.70 7.79
C ARG A 37 19.44 2.59 8.47
N ALA A 38 19.54 1.80 9.55
CA ALA A 38 20.82 1.48 10.18
C ALA A 38 21.73 0.56 9.33
N ARG A 39 21.25 0.06 8.18
CA ARG A 39 22.00 -0.82 7.27
C ARG A 39 22.14 -0.17 5.89
N PRO A 40 23.34 0.28 5.49
CA PRO A 40 23.52 1.04 4.24
C PRO A 40 22.89 0.40 3.00
N ARG A 41 22.97 -0.93 2.86
CA ARG A 41 22.39 -1.67 1.73
C ARG A 41 20.86 -1.67 1.66
N LEU A 42 20.17 -1.40 2.78
CA LEU A 42 18.70 -1.41 2.87
C LEU A 42 18.11 0.00 2.88
N VAL A 43 18.92 1.05 2.99
CA VAL A 43 18.46 2.44 2.99
C VAL A 43 17.56 2.75 1.79
N PRO A 44 17.91 2.39 0.53
CA PRO A 44 17.04 2.70 -0.61
C PRO A 44 15.66 2.03 -0.53
N LEU A 45 15.60 0.81 0.01
CA LEU A 45 14.34 0.09 0.20
C LEU A 45 13.52 0.73 1.33
N ALA A 46 14.17 1.10 2.43
CA ALA A 46 13.50 1.79 3.52
C ALA A 46 12.88 3.11 3.06
N ASP A 47 13.61 3.92 2.29
CA ASP A 47 13.12 5.21 1.84
C ASP A 47 11.99 5.09 0.81
N ALA A 48 12.11 4.13 -0.13
CA ALA A 48 11.03 3.83 -1.06
C ALA A 48 9.75 3.35 -0.35
N LEU A 49 9.89 2.50 0.67
CA LEU A 49 8.75 2.04 1.46
C LEU A 49 8.13 3.19 2.27
N ALA A 50 8.96 4.03 2.90
CA ALA A 50 8.48 5.18 3.66
C ALA A 50 7.66 6.15 2.80
N GLN A 51 8.11 6.40 1.56
CA GLN A 51 7.39 7.22 0.60
C GLN A 51 6.02 6.63 0.25
N VAL A 52 5.94 5.32 0.03
CA VAL A 52 4.67 4.62 -0.24
C VAL A 52 3.69 4.76 0.93
N TRP A 53 4.14 4.57 2.17
CA TRP A 53 3.26 4.71 3.34
C TRP A 53 2.78 6.15 3.54
N LEU A 54 3.63 7.15 3.28
CA LEU A 54 3.23 8.55 3.28
C LEU A 54 2.13 8.83 2.25
N GLU A 55 2.31 8.38 1.01
CA GLU A 55 1.31 8.58 -0.06
C GLU A 55 -0.01 7.87 0.25
N LEU A 56 0.06 6.72 0.90
CA LEU A 56 -1.11 5.96 1.31
C LEU A 56 -1.87 6.68 2.43
N ASP A 57 -1.16 7.24 3.41
CA ASP A 57 -1.76 8.03 4.51
C ASP A 57 -2.50 9.25 3.99
N GLU A 58 -1.91 9.97 3.03
CA GLU A 58 -2.56 11.12 2.39
C GLU A 58 -3.86 10.72 1.69
N VAL A 59 -3.86 9.60 0.95
CA VAL A 59 -5.05 9.11 0.25
C VAL A 59 -6.12 8.66 1.24
N VAL A 60 -5.72 7.96 2.30
CA VAL A 60 -6.65 7.55 3.37
C VAL A 60 -7.26 8.81 4.01
N ALA A 61 -6.44 9.79 4.39
CA ALA A 61 -6.92 11.04 4.99
C ALA A 61 -7.92 11.78 4.08
N LEU A 62 -7.67 11.84 2.77
CA LEU A 62 -8.58 12.42 1.78
C LEU A 62 -9.96 11.73 1.78
N LEU A 63 -9.98 10.40 1.82
CA LEU A 63 -11.23 9.63 1.88
C LEU A 63 -11.95 9.78 3.23
N LEU A 64 -11.22 10.01 4.32
CA LEU A 64 -11.83 10.24 5.63
C LEU A 64 -12.52 11.60 5.72
N HIS A 65 -11.96 12.64 5.10
CA HIS A 65 -12.45 14.01 5.22
C HIS A 65 -13.47 14.39 4.14
N ASP A 66 -13.17 14.10 2.87
CA ASP A 66 -13.87 14.73 1.74
C ASP A 66 -14.75 13.76 0.94
N ARG A 67 -14.53 12.43 1.05
CA ARG A 67 -15.17 11.45 0.16
C ARG A 67 -15.40 10.09 0.81
N ALA A 68 -16.66 9.71 1.02
CA ALA A 68 -16.99 8.32 1.31
C ALA A 68 -16.49 7.42 0.15
N PRO A 69 -15.72 6.35 0.45
CA PRO A 69 -15.14 5.50 -0.58
C PRO A 69 -16.23 4.76 -1.36
N SER A 70 -16.23 4.90 -2.69
CA SER A 70 -17.06 4.11 -3.61
C SER A 70 -16.42 2.75 -3.89
N THR A 71 -17.18 1.79 -4.42
CA THR A 71 -16.66 0.50 -4.89
C THR A 71 -15.53 0.63 -5.90
N ALA A 72 -15.61 1.64 -6.78
CA ALA A 72 -14.62 1.94 -7.81
C ALA A 72 -13.28 2.42 -7.21
N MET A 73 -13.31 3.19 -6.13
CA MET A 73 -12.10 3.65 -5.42
C MET A 73 -11.55 2.62 -4.44
N ALA A 74 -12.42 1.76 -3.90
CA ALA A 74 -12.03 0.80 -2.88
C ALA A 74 -11.03 -0.24 -3.42
N THR A 75 -11.23 -0.76 -4.64
CA THR A 75 -10.39 -1.84 -5.18
C THR A 75 -8.93 -1.39 -5.42
N PRO A 76 -8.66 -0.25 -6.08
CA PRO A 76 -7.29 0.28 -6.20
C PRO A 76 -6.64 0.53 -4.83
N LEU A 77 -7.39 1.07 -3.86
CA LEU A 77 -6.86 1.29 -2.51
C LEU A 77 -6.50 -0.03 -1.81
N LEU A 78 -7.33 -1.07 -1.95
CA LEU A 78 -7.03 -2.41 -1.44
C LEU A 78 -5.74 -2.99 -2.04
N TRP A 79 -5.53 -2.83 -3.35
CA TRP A 79 -4.30 -3.30 -4.01
C TRP A 79 -3.07 -2.52 -3.57
N ALA A 80 -3.17 -1.20 -3.48
CA ALA A 80 -2.11 -0.33 -2.98
C ALA A 80 -1.70 -0.72 -1.56
N PHE A 81 -2.67 -0.86 -0.66
CA PHE A 81 -2.43 -1.28 0.71
C PHE A 81 -1.78 -2.67 0.80
N GLY A 82 -2.28 -3.63 0.00
CA GLY A 82 -1.69 -4.96 -0.07
C GLY A 82 -0.21 -4.95 -0.50
N HIS A 83 0.13 -4.14 -1.51
CA HIS A 83 1.53 -4.03 -1.97
C HIS A 83 2.41 -3.31 -0.94
N ALA A 84 1.90 -2.30 -0.24
CA ALA A 84 2.63 -1.64 0.85
C ALA A 84 2.97 -2.61 1.98
N VAL A 85 2.01 -3.46 2.37
CA VAL A 85 2.23 -4.51 3.39
C VAL A 85 3.24 -5.56 2.90
N VAL A 86 3.14 -6.04 1.65
CA VAL A 86 4.12 -6.99 1.11
C VAL A 86 5.52 -6.37 1.00
N GLY A 87 5.62 -5.08 0.64
CA GLY A 87 6.88 -4.33 0.66
C GLY A 87 7.50 -4.28 2.05
N TRP A 88 6.69 -4.03 3.09
CA TRP A 88 7.14 -4.11 4.48
C TRP A 88 7.65 -5.50 4.87
N LEU A 89 6.93 -6.57 4.51
CA LEU A 89 7.37 -7.94 4.79
C LEU A 89 8.69 -8.28 4.09
N TRP A 90 8.90 -7.81 2.86
CA TRP A 90 10.18 -7.96 2.16
C TRP A 90 11.31 -7.24 2.88
N LEU A 91 11.07 -6.01 3.34
CA LEU A 91 12.06 -5.24 4.08
C LEU A 91 12.40 -5.91 5.43
N ASP A 92 11.40 -6.44 6.14
CA ASP A 92 11.63 -7.13 7.41
C ASP A 92 12.39 -8.45 7.22
N MET A 93 12.10 -9.22 6.16
CA MET A 93 12.92 -10.38 5.80
C MET A 93 14.36 -9.99 5.42
N ALA A 94 14.54 -8.88 4.69
CA ALA A 94 15.86 -8.38 4.31
C ALA A 94 16.71 -7.98 5.53
N LEU A 95 16.07 -7.55 6.63
CA LEU A 95 16.72 -7.32 7.93
C LEU A 95 17.25 -8.60 8.57
N LEU A 96 16.76 -9.78 8.21
CA LEU A 96 17.27 -11.04 8.76
C LEU A 96 18.39 -11.63 7.91
N CYS A 97 18.56 -11.15 6.67
CA CYS A 97 19.55 -11.70 5.75
C CYS A 97 20.91 -11.02 5.92
N GLY A 98 21.97 -11.80 6.17
CA GLY A 98 23.36 -11.35 6.22
C GLY A 98 24.02 -11.24 4.85
N GLY A 99 23.58 -12.06 3.89
CA GLY A 99 24.15 -12.19 2.54
C GLY A 99 25.17 -13.32 2.42
N GLN A 100 25.31 -14.15 3.46
CA GLN A 100 26.37 -15.16 3.57
C GLN A 100 26.01 -16.45 2.81
N SER A 101 24.73 -16.86 2.86
CA SER A 101 24.25 -18.05 2.16
C SER A 101 23.60 -17.72 0.80
N PRO A 102 23.56 -18.69 -0.16
CA PRO A 102 22.80 -18.53 -1.39
C PRO A 102 21.33 -18.18 -1.15
N PHE A 103 20.72 -18.75 -0.11
CA PHE A 103 19.33 -18.47 0.29
C PHE A 103 19.15 -17.00 0.71
N GLU A 104 20.02 -16.47 1.57
CA GLU A 104 19.97 -15.07 2.00
C GLU A 104 20.20 -14.10 0.84
N ARG A 105 21.16 -14.41 -0.05
CA ARG A 105 21.37 -13.60 -1.26
C ARG A 105 20.14 -13.60 -2.17
N GLY A 106 19.49 -14.76 -2.33
CA GLY A 106 18.23 -14.88 -3.06
C GLY A 106 17.10 -14.05 -2.44
N LYS A 107 16.97 -14.04 -1.10
CA LYS A 107 15.99 -13.22 -0.39
C LYS A 107 16.24 -11.72 -0.58
N LEU A 108 17.50 -11.28 -0.47
CA LEU A 108 17.86 -9.88 -0.74
C LEU A 108 17.57 -9.50 -2.19
N ALA A 109 17.93 -10.34 -3.15
CA ALA A 109 17.66 -10.10 -4.57
C ALA A 109 16.15 -10.01 -4.86
N ALA A 110 15.34 -10.90 -4.28
CA ALA A 110 13.89 -10.87 -4.41
C ALA A 110 13.28 -9.60 -3.79
N ALA A 111 13.77 -9.15 -2.63
CA ALA A 111 13.35 -7.88 -2.05
C ALA A 111 13.67 -6.71 -2.99
N HIS A 112 14.90 -6.62 -3.51
CA HIS A 112 15.28 -5.58 -4.48
C HIS A 112 14.41 -5.63 -5.75
N ALA A 113 14.11 -6.82 -6.27
CA ALA A 113 13.23 -6.97 -7.43
C ALA A 113 11.80 -6.48 -7.14
N PHE A 114 11.22 -6.85 -6.00
CA PHE A 114 9.89 -6.37 -5.61
C PHE A 114 9.85 -4.84 -5.53
N PHE A 115 10.85 -4.24 -4.88
CA PHE A 115 10.95 -2.79 -4.75
C PHE A 115 11.16 -2.06 -6.09
N SER A 116 11.78 -2.73 -7.07
CA SER A 116 12.04 -2.15 -8.39
C SER A 116 10.87 -2.30 -9.36
N TYR A 117 10.11 -3.40 -9.30
CA TYR A 117 9.12 -3.75 -10.32
C TYR A 117 7.67 -3.77 -9.84
N GLU A 118 7.45 -4.11 -8.57
CA GLU A 118 6.10 -4.31 -8.03
C GLU A 118 5.66 -3.12 -7.17
N LEU A 119 6.54 -2.62 -6.30
CA LEU A 119 6.22 -1.48 -5.44
C LEU A 119 5.80 -0.21 -6.22
N PRO A 120 6.43 0.16 -7.36
CA PRO A 120 6.02 1.34 -8.12
C PRO A 120 4.60 1.27 -8.70
N ARG A 121 3.98 0.08 -8.77
CA ARG A 121 2.59 -0.07 -9.25
C ARG A 121 1.55 0.58 -8.33
N ILE A 122 1.94 0.89 -7.10
CA ILE A 122 1.09 1.58 -6.13
C ILE A 122 0.69 2.98 -6.62
N GLY A 123 1.62 3.72 -7.23
CA GLY A 123 1.41 5.12 -7.65
C GLY A 123 0.17 5.30 -8.53
N PRO A 124 0.02 4.57 -9.65
CA PRO A 124 -1.17 4.62 -10.48
C PRO A 124 -2.48 4.28 -9.76
N TRP A 125 -2.48 3.32 -8.83
CA TRP A 125 -3.67 2.99 -8.05
C TRP A 125 -4.07 4.11 -7.10
N LEU A 126 -3.10 4.71 -6.41
CA LEU A 126 -3.34 5.87 -5.54
C LEU A 126 -3.81 7.08 -6.36
N GLN A 127 -3.26 7.31 -7.55
CA GLN A 127 -3.70 8.37 -8.46
C GLN A 127 -5.16 8.18 -8.89
N ALA A 128 -5.58 6.95 -9.20
CA ALA A 128 -6.97 6.65 -9.52
C ALA A 128 -7.93 7.00 -8.37
N VAL A 129 -7.51 6.75 -7.12
CA VAL A 129 -8.30 7.12 -5.93
C VAL A 129 -8.35 8.64 -5.75
N ARG A 130 -7.22 9.35 -5.92
CA ARG A 130 -7.15 10.82 -5.83
C ARG A 130 -8.03 11.49 -6.89
N GLY A 131 -8.00 10.97 -8.13
CA GLY A 131 -8.83 11.45 -9.23
C GLY A 131 -10.33 11.36 -8.93
N GLY A 132 -10.74 10.35 -8.14
CA GLY A 132 -12.12 10.14 -7.69
C GLY A 132 -13.11 10.13 -8.84
N ASP A 133 -12.77 9.38 -9.89
CA ASP A 133 -13.39 9.52 -11.19
C ASP A 133 -14.92 9.40 -11.09
N SER A 134 -15.57 10.55 -11.26
CA SER A 134 -17.02 10.69 -11.23
C SER A 134 -17.64 10.24 -12.56
N LEU A 135 -16.84 9.99 -13.61
CA LEU A 135 -17.36 9.63 -14.93
C LEU A 135 -18.13 8.30 -14.89
N LEU A 136 -17.63 7.30 -14.16
CA LEU A 136 -18.32 6.01 -13.96
C LEU A 136 -19.56 6.11 -13.07
N ALA A 137 -19.67 7.16 -12.25
CA ALA A 137 -20.84 7.43 -11.42
C ALA A 137 -21.89 8.30 -12.13
N LEU A 138 -21.47 9.04 -13.17
CA LEU A 138 -22.29 9.98 -13.93
C LEU A 138 -22.78 9.42 -15.27
N THR A 139 -22.19 8.33 -15.78
CA THR A 139 -22.71 7.65 -16.96
C THR A 139 -23.97 6.87 -16.62
N THR A 140 -25.11 7.33 -17.13
CA THR A 140 -26.36 6.57 -17.09
C THR A 140 -26.22 5.29 -17.90
N ASN A 141 -26.91 4.24 -17.47
CA ASN A 141 -26.82 2.90 -18.07
C ASN A 141 -27.20 2.88 -19.56
N ASP A 142 -27.88 3.92 -20.03
CA ASP A 142 -28.28 4.16 -21.42
C ASP A 142 -27.08 4.34 -22.37
N CYS A 143 -25.90 4.69 -21.86
CA CYS A 143 -24.67 4.81 -22.66
C CYS A 143 -23.99 3.47 -22.97
N PHE A 144 -24.48 2.35 -22.41
CA PHE A 144 -23.84 1.03 -22.51
C PHE A 144 -24.74 -0.06 -23.14
N HIS A 145 -25.90 0.31 -23.66
CA HIS A 145 -26.73 -0.57 -24.50
C HIS A 145 -26.56 -0.19 -25.99
N PRO A 146 -26.43 -1.17 -26.91
CA PRO A 146 -26.31 -0.92 -28.34
C PRO A 146 -27.60 -0.39 -28.98
#